data_AF-A0A7X6TFN0-F1
#
_entry.id   AF-A0A7X6TFN0-F1
#
_cell.length_a   1.000
_cell.length_b   1.000
_cell.length_c   1.000
_cell.angle_alpha   90.00
_cell.angle_beta   90.00
_cell.angle_gamma   90.00
#
_symmetry.space_group_name_H-M   'P 1'
#
loop_
_entity.id
_entity.type
_entity.pdbx_description
1 polymer ?
#
loop_
_entity_poly.entity_id
_entity_poly.type
_entity_poly.pdbx_seq_one_letter_code
_entity_poly.pdbx_strand_id
1 'polypeptide(L)'
;IARTLDSRLTAGQATRTLQFANGELRTLPEKVTNEWNDNLIGAQYLDFPARSTVHVSVRVKAMRAAAEGINLNLRIKQWEVDTNDIPFANFPVLHAGDEGRVEFSFYNVKRRQSFSFFLVGEGRNAEVRLDDFSIRVDRRSV
;
A
#
# COMPACT_ATOMS: atom_id res chain seq x y z
N ILE A 1 12.04 -8.91 -14.58
CA ILE A 1 11.31 -10.13 -14.14
C ILE A 1 11.11 -10.01 -12.63
N ALA A 2 9.95 -9.52 -12.18
CA ALA A 2 9.64 -9.42 -10.75
C ALA A 2 9.09 -10.77 -10.27
N ARG A 3 9.75 -11.38 -9.28
CA ARG A 3 9.28 -12.62 -8.63
C ARG A 3 8.17 -12.26 -7.65
N THR A 4 6.92 -12.48 -8.04
CA THR A 4 5.77 -12.37 -7.15
C THR A 4 5.63 -13.66 -6.35
N LEU A 5 5.49 -13.50 -5.03
CA LEU A 5 5.58 -14.49 -3.98
C LEU A 5 4.53 -15.61 -4.10
N ASP A 6 4.92 -16.83 -3.72
CA ASP A 6 4.08 -18.04 -3.68
C ASP A 6 2.79 -17.79 -2.90
N SER A 7 1.64 -17.92 -3.57
CA SER A 7 0.31 -17.66 -3.00
C SER A 7 -0.53 -18.93 -2.89
N ARG A 8 0.07 -20.03 -2.41
CA ARG A 8 -0.68 -21.23 -2.04
C ARG A 8 -1.44 -21.00 -0.73
N LEU A 9 -2.77 -21.07 -0.83
CA LEU A 9 -3.71 -21.07 0.28
C LEU A 9 -3.54 -22.35 1.11
N THR A 10 -2.75 -22.33 2.17
CA THR A 10 -2.82 -23.39 3.19
C THR A 10 -4.10 -23.18 4.00
N ALA A 11 -5.12 -24.00 3.74
CA ALA A 11 -6.33 -24.08 4.55
C ALA A 11 -5.95 -24.46 5.99
N GLY A 12 -5.82 -23.47 6.87
CA GLY A 12 -5.47 -23.72 8.29
C GLY A 12 -4.99 -22.51 9.08
N GLN A 13 -4.49 -21.44 8.45
CA GLN A 13 -4.05 -20.25 9.19
C GLN A 13 -5.19 -19.21 9.33
N ALA A 14 -5.56 -18.90 10.57
CA ALA A 14 -6.55 -17.87 10.91
C ALA A 14 -6.10 -16.46 10.49
N THR A 15 -4.79 -16.24 10.38
CA THR A 15 -4.18 -14.97 9.99
C THR A 15 -3.20 -15.20 8.83
N ARG A 16 -3.24 -14.31 7.83
CA ARG A 16 -2.31 -14.26 6.69
C ARG A 16 -1.68 -12.88 6.63
N THR A 17 -0.35 -12.80 6.53
CA THR A 17 0.35 -11.54 6.28
C THR A 17 1.00 -11.57 4.91
N LEU A 18 0.85 -10.48 4.17
CA LEU A 18 1.46 -10.22 2.87
C LEU A 18 2.43 -9.05 3.03
N GLN A 19 3.68 -9.23 2.64
CA GLN A 19 4.70 -8.19 2.66
C GLN A 19 5.05 -7.79 1.22
N PHE A 20 4.97 -6.49 0.95
CA PHE A 20 5.26 -5.91 -0.37
C PHE A 20 6.56 -5.09 -0.33
N ALA A 21 6.81 -4.38 0.76
CA ALA A 21 8.04 -3.61 0.92
C ALA A 21 9.26 -4.47 1.26
N ASN A 22 10.41 -4.09 0.74
CA ASN A 22 11.70 -4.73 0.95
C ASN A 22 12.81 -3.74 1.39
N GLY A 23 12.47 -2.48 1.71
CA GLY A 23 13.46 -1.46 2.08
C GLY A 23 14.21 -0.83 0.90
N GLU A 24 13.78 -1.06 -0.34
CA GLU A 24 14.42 -0.48 -1.53
C GLU A 24 14.24 1.05 -1.60
N LEU A 25 15.27 1.72 -2.12
CA LEU A 25 15.23 3.14 -2.45
C LEU A 25 14.57 3.36 -3.81
N ARG A 26 13.68 4.35 -3.90
CA ARG A 26 12.93 4.69 -5.11
C ARG A 26 13.01 6.19 -5.36
N THR A 27 13.48 6.56 -6.54
CA THR A 27 13.38 7.93 -7.05
C THR A 27 11.93 8.20 -7.45
N LEU A 28 11.42 9.37 -7.10
CA LEU A 28 10.07 9.79 -7.47
C LEU A 28 10.10 10.65 -8.75
N PRO A 29 9.04 10.60 -9.57
CA PRO A 29 8.82 11.63 -10.56
C PRO A 29 8.52 12.97 -9.88
N GLU A 30 8.78 14.07 -10.59
CA GLU A 30 8.40 15.41 -10.10
C GLU A 30 6.88 15.56 -10.00
N LYS A 31 6.15 14.94 -10.93
CA LYS A 31 4.68 14.86 -10.96
C LYS A 31 4.24 13.48 -11.42
N VAL A 32 3.24 12.91 -10.74
CA VAL A 32 2.59 11.67 -11.19
C VAL A 32 1.74 11.98 -12.42
N THR A 33 1.99 11.27 -13.52
CA THR A 33 1.24 11.43 -14.78
C THR A 33 0.40 10.20 -15.09
N ASN A 34 0.85 9.02 -14.66
CA ASN A 34 0.12 7.77 -14.81
C ASN A 34 0.37 6.88 -13.59
N GLU A 35 -0.64 6.71 -12.75
CA GLU A 35 -0.61 5.87 -11.54
C GLU A 35 -0.23 4.40 -11.77
N TRP A 36 -0.36 3.88 -12.99
CA TRP A 36 0.07 2.53 -13.32
C TRP A 36 1.57 2.40 -13.56
N ASN A 37 2.17 3.42 -14.19
CA ASN A 37 3.62 3.46 -14.48
C ASN A 37 4.43 4.10 -13.35
N ASP A 38 3.85 5.10 -12.69
CA ASP A 38 4.49 5.92 -11.67
C ASP A 38 4.23 5.39 -10.25
N ASN A 39 3.73 4.15 -10.14
CA ASN A 39 3.54 3.53 -8.82
C ASN A 39 4.88 3.29 -8.14
N LEU A 40 4.93 3.61 -6.85
CA LEU A 40 6.05 3.22 -6.01
C LEU A 40 6.02 1.73 -5.75
N ILE A 41 4.81 1.25 -5.43
CA ILE A 41 4.54 -0.14 -5.14
C ILE A 41 3.04 -0.40 -5.24
N GLY A 42 2.68 -1.61 -5.68
CA GLY A 42 1.31 -2.06 -5.79
C GLY A 42 1.12 -3.42 -5.12
N ALA A 43 0.09 -3.53 -4.28
CA ALA A 43 -0.45 -4.79 -3.82
C ALA A 43 -1.71 -5.06 -4.64
N GLN A 44 -1.66 -5.96 -5.61
CA GLN A 44 -2.67 -6.05 -6.67
C GLN A 44 -3.39 -7.40 -6.69
N TYR A 45 -4.62 -7.39 -7.21
CA TYR A 45 -5.44 -8.59 -7.42
C TYR A 45 -5.64 -9.42 -6.16
N LEU A 46 -5.85 -8.75 -5.02
CA LEU A 46 -6.07 -9.38 -3.73
C LEU A 46 -7.53 -9.78 -3.56
N ASP A 47 -7.71 -10.98 -3.02
CA ASP A 47 -9.01 -11.50 -2.61
C ASP A 47 -9.12 -11.50 -1.09
N PHE A 48 -10.11 -10.77 -0.58
CA PHE A 48 -10.42 -10.73 0.84
C PHE A 48 -11.68 -11.54 1.16
N PRO A 49 -11.58 -12.52 2.07
CA PRO A 49 -12.71 -13.37 2.45
C PRO A 49 -13.83 -12.57 3.12
N ALA A 50 -15.07 -13.04 2.98
CA ALA A 50 -16.15 -12.56 3.84
C ALA A 50 -15.81 -12.82 5.32
N ARG A 51 -16.34 -11.97 6.19
CA ARG A 51 -16.15 -12.01 7.64
C ARG A 51 -14.68 -11.97 8.08
N SER A 52 -13.86 -11.19 7.37
CA SER A 52 -12.45 -10.97 7.70
C SER A 52 -12.15 -9.50 8.03
N THR A 53 -11.17 -9.28 8.88
CA THR A 53 -10.57 -7.96 9.08
C THR A 53 -9.28 -7.88 8.28
N VAL A 54 -9.13 -6.81 7.51
CA VAL A 54 -7.89 -6.50 6.79
C VAL A 54 -7.23 -5.32 7.48
N HIS A 55 -5.97 -5.50 7.83
CA HIS A 55 -5.09 -4.48 8.40
C HIS A 55 -4.05 -4.12 7.35
N VAL A 56 -3.88 -2.82 7.11
CA VAL A 56 -2.90 -2.30 6.14
C VAL A 56 -1.97 -1.38 6.90
N SER A 57 -0.66 -1.59 6.74
CA SER A 57 0.39 -0.73 7.28
C SER A 57 1.35 -0.36 6.16
N VAL A 58 1.62 0.94 6.03
CA VAL A 58 2.57 1.49 5.07
C VAL A 58 3.46 2.48 5.79
N ARG A 59 4.78 2.35 5.63
CA ARG A 59 5.78 3.25 6.20
C ARG A 59 6.83 3.60 5.17
N VAL A 60 7.04 4.90 4.98
CA VAL A 60 7.94 5.46 3.98
C VAL A 60 8.86 6.46 4.66
N LYS A 61 10.15 6.37 4.38
CA LYS A 61 11.14 7.36 4.80
C LYS A 61 11.55 8.23 3.63
N ALA A 62 11.50 9.54 3.80
CA ALA A 62 12.02 10.49 2.81
C ALA A 62 13.54 10.58 2.94
N MET A 63 14.25 10.09 1.91
CA MET A 63 15.71 10.07 1.90
C MET A 63 16.27 11.36 1.29
N ARG A 64 15.57 11.90 0.30
CA ARG A 64 15.86 13.19 -0.32
C ARG A 64 14.56 13.85 -0.75
N ALA A 65 14.41 15.14 -0.49
CA ALA A 65 13.26 15.94 -0.91
C ALA A 65 13.70 17.37 -1.23
N ALA A 66 13.04 18.02 -2.18
CA ALA A 66 13.13 19.46 -2.36
C ALA A 66 12.37 20.22 -1.25
N ALA A 67 12.47 21.55 -1.24
CA ALA A 67 11.83 22.41 -0.23
C ALA A 67 10.30 22.28 -0.20
N GLU A 68 9.68 21.97 -1.35
CA GLU A 68 8.24 21.74 -1.46
C GLU A 68 7.77 20.41 -0.85
N GLY A 69 8.72 19.52 -0.53
CA GLY A 69 8.45 18.21 0.04
C GLY A 69 7.97 17.16 -0.97
N ILE A 70 7.60 16.00 -0.42
CA ILE A 70 7.10 14.82 -1.13
C ILE A 70 5.64 14.64 -0.77
N ASN A 71 4.80 14.46 -1.79
CA ASN A 71 3.41 14.07 -1.61
C ASN A 71 3.28 12.58 -1.89
N LEU A 72 2.72 11.84 -0.93
CA LEU A 72 2.39 10.43 -1.07
C LEU A 72 0.88 10.25 -1.07
N ASN A 73 0.38 9.39 -1.95
CA ASN A 73 -1.04 9.08 -2.02
C ASN A 73 -1.22 7.57 -2.11
N LEU A 74 -1.97 7.02 -1.15
CA LEU A 74 -2.41 5.64 -1.18
C LEU A 74 -3.79 5.59 -1.82
N ARG A 75 -3.94 4.83 -2.90
CA ARG A 75 -5.21 4.58 -3.55
C ARG A 75 -5.65 3.16 -3.33
N ILE A 76 -6.96 2.99 -3.22
CA ILE A 76 -7.61 1.70 -3.07
C ILE A 76 -8.54 1.54 -4.25
N LYS A 77 -8.38 0.43 -4.99
CA LYS A 77 -9.23 0.08 -6.12
C LYS A 77 -9.84 -1.29 -5.93
N GLN A 78 -11.04 -1.48 -6.44
CA GLN A 78 -11.68 -2.78 -6.60
C GLN A 78 -12.17 -2.92 -8.03
N TRP A 79 -11.77 -4.00 -8.71
CA TRP A 79 -12.03 -4.16 -10.14
C TRP A 79 -11.59 -2.94 -10.95
N GLU A 80 -10.42 -2.39 -10.60
CA GLU A 80 -9.80 -1.21 -11.23
C GLU A 80 -10.55 0.12 -11.03
N VAL A 81 -11.65 0.10 -10.26
CA VAL A 81 -12.41 1.31 -9.89
C VAL A 81 -12.01 1.78 -8.50
N ASP A 82 -11.78 3.09 -8.33
CA ASP A 82 -11.47 3.67 -7.02
C ASP A 82 -12.59 3.42 -6.01
N THR A 83 -12.22 3.02 -4.81
CA THR A 83 -13.15 2.77 -3.70
C THR A 83 -12.93 3.76 -2.58
N ASN A 84 -14.00 4.47 -2.20
CA ASN A 84 -13.97 5.47 -1.13
C ASN A 84 -14.71 5.00 0.14
N ASP A 85 -15.11 3.72 0.21
CA ASP A 85 -15.87 3.17 1.33
C ASP A 85 -14.98 2.69 2.49
N ILE A 86 -13.66 2.76 2.34
CA ILE A 86 -12.68 2.44 3.38
C ILE A 86 -12.01 3.75 3.83
N PRO A 87 -12.28 4.23 5.05
CA PRO A 87 -11.64 5.43 5.56
C PRO A 87 -10.20 5.13 6.01
N PHE A 88 -9.28 6.01 5.64
CA PHE A 88 -7.91 6.04 6.15
C PHE A 88 -7.37 7.47 6.10
N ALA A 89 -6.35 7.76 6.91
CA ALA A 89 -5.69 9.07 6.90
C ALA A 89 -4.75 9.17 5.69
N ASN A 90 -4.70 10.36 5.07
CA ASN A 90 -3.70 10.65 4.04
C ASN A 90 -2.29 10.73 4.65
N PHE A 91 -1.27 10.49 3.82
CA PHE A 91 0.10 10.78 4.23
C PHE A 91 0.29 12.29 4.45
N PRO A 92 1.11 12.69 5.44
CA PRO A 92 1.60 14.06 5.50
C PRO A 92 2.57 14.33 4.34
N VAL A 93 2.79 15.61 4.05
CA VAL A 93 3.90 16.03 3.18
C VAL A 93 5.22 15.71 3.90
N LEU A 94 6.13 15.01 3.23
CA LEU A 94 7.41 14.60 3.81
C LEU A 94 8.57 15.47 3.31
N HIS A 95 9.41 15.94 4.22
CA HIS A 95 10.69 16.56 3.90
C HIS A 95 11.84 15.57 4.14
N ALA A 96 13.05 15.93 3.72
CA ALA A 96 14.21 15.04 3.84
C ALA A 96 14.45 14.66 5.31
N GLY A 97 14.50 13.35 5.59
CA GLY A 97 14.64 12.79 6.94
C GLY A 97 13.32 12.37 7.59
N ASP A 98 12.18 12.89 7.13
CA ASP A 98 10.86 12.57 7.69
C ASP A 98 10.45 11.12 7.42
N GLU A 99 9.58 10.60 8.28
CA GLU A 99 8.89 9.33 8.09
C GLU A 99 7.38 9.58 7.98
N GLY A 100 6.77 9.04 6.92
CA GLY A 100 5.32 8.98 6.75
C GLY A 100 4.81 7.58 7.07
N ARG A 101 3.71 7.50 7.82
CA ARG A 101 3.02 6.24 8.12
C ARG A 101 1.52 6.39 7.88
N VAL A 102 0.95 5.40 7.20
CA VAL A 102 -0.49 5.21 7.08
C VAL A 102 -0.81 3.80 7.57
N GLU A 103 -1.70 3.72 8.55
CA GLU A 103 -2.16 2.45 9.10
C GLU A 103 -3.67 2.52 9.34
N PHE A 104 -4.38 1.50 8.87
CA PHE A 104 -5.83 1.42 9.00
C PHE A 104 -6.30 -0.02 8.91
N SER A 105 -7.57 -0.23 9.26
CA SER A 105 -8.18 -1.55 9.22
C SER A 105 -9.63 -1.45 8.77
N PHE A 106 -10.10 -2.44 8.03
CA PHE A 106 -11.50 -2.51 7.60
C PHE A 106 -12.03 -3.93 7.67
N TYR A 107 -13.33 -4.04 7.96
CA TYR A 107 -14.03 -5.32 8.03
C TYR A 107 -14.76 -5.62 6.72
N ASN A 108 -14.59 -6.82 6.21
CA ASN A 108 -15.28 -7.32 5.03
C ASN A 108 -16.52 -8.11 5.43
N VAL A 109 -17.69 -7.50 5.37
CA VAL A 109 -18.97 -8.20 5.58
C VAL A 109 -19.18 -9.28 4.51
N LYS A 110 -18.94 -8.90 3.24
CA LYS A 110 -18.97 -9.78 2.06
C LYS A 110 -17.56 -9.97 1.51
N ARG A 111 -17.36 -11.01 0.69
CA ARG A 111 -16.09 -11.22 -0.03
C ARG A 111 -15.79 -10.00 -0.90
N ARG A 112 -14.54 -9.54 -0.91
CA ARG A 112 -14.01 -8.59 -1.90
C ARG A 112 -12.98 -9.30 -2.77
N GLN A 113 -12.95 -8.93 -4.04
CA GLN A 113 -12.06 -9.54 -5.02
C GLN A 113 -11.46 -8.48 -5.91
N SER A 114 -10.33 -8.80 -6.53
CA SER A 114 -9.60 -7.87 -7.40
C SER A 114 -9.33 -6.53 -6.70
N PHE A 115 -8.99 -6.64 -5.41
CA PHE A 115 -8.69 -5.49 -4.57
C PHE A 115 -7.23 -5.11 -4.74
N SER A 116 -6.97 -3.83 -4.89
CA SER A 116 -5.62 -3.32 -5.13
C SER A 116 -5.34 -2.08 -4.30
N PHE A 117 -4.11 -1.99 -3.80
CA PHE A 117 -3.58 -0.83 -3.11
C PHE A 117 -2.39 -0.30 -3.92
N PHE A 118 -2.43 0.97 -4.25
CA PHE A 118 -1.39 1.63 -5.02
C PHE A 118 -0.84 2.80 -4.23
N LEU A 119 0.44 2.74 -3.89
CA LEU A 119 1.14 3.90 -3.37
C LEU A 119 1.80 4.63 -4.54
N VAL A 120 1.45 5.89 -4.73
CA VAL A 120 2.12 6.79 -5.66
C VAL A 120 2.79 7.91 -4.86
N GLY A 121 3.87 8.47 -5.41
CA GLY A 121 4.56 9.59 -4.80
C GLY A 121 5.10 10.54 -5.84
N GLU A 122 5.08 11.83 -5.53
CA GLU A 122 5.68 12.87 -6.36
C GLU A 122 6.50 13.85 -5.53
N GLY A 123 7.56 14.37 -6.14
CA GLY A 123 8.39 15.41 -5.58
C GLY A 123 9.62 15.66 -6.46
N ARG A 124 9.97 16.92 -6.65
CA ARG A 124 11.16 17.29 -7.44
C ARG A 124 12.42 16.77 -6.76
N ASN A 125 13.29 16.09 -7.53
CA ASN A 125 14.54 15.49 -7.04
C ASN A 125 14.36 14.61 -5.79
N ALA A 126 13.20 13.95 -5.68
CA ALA A 126 12.86 13.19 -4.48
C ALA A 126 13.28 11.72 -4.56
N GLU A 127 13.65 11.17 -3.41
CA GLU A 127 13.95 9.76 -3.22
C GLU A 127 13.38 9.31 -1.88
N VAL A 128 12.73 8.15 -1.87
CA VAL A 128 12.13 7.56 -0.68
C VAL A 128 12.62 6.13 -0.47
N ARG A 129 12.57 5.67 0.76
CA ARG A 129 12.73 4.26 1.11
C ARG A 129 11.40 3.73 1.62
N LEU A 130 10.95 2.61 1.07
CA LEU A 130 9.73 1.96 1.54
C LEU A 130 10.09 0.92 2.60
N ASP A 131 9.92 1.29 3.87
CA ASP A 131 10.33 0.49 5.02
C ASP A 131 9.27 -0.54 5.44
N ASP A 132 7.99 -0.24 5.22
CA ASP A 132 6.92 -1.22 5.37
C ASP A 132 5.81 -1.01 4.34
N PHE A 133 5.29 -2.13 3.84
CA PHE A 133 4.00 -2.20 3.18
C PHE A 133 3.50 -3.61 3.39
N SER A 134 2.63 -3.76 4.39
CA SER A 134 2.10 -5.04 4.82
C SER A 134 0.58 -5.05 4.83
N ILE A 135 0.02 -6.19 4.48
CA ILE A 135 -1.42 -6.45 4.56
C ILE A 135 -1.62 -7.72 5.37
N ARG A 136 -2.28 -7.59 6.53
CA ARG A 136 -2.65 -8.72 7.39
C ARG A 136 -4.14 -8.96 7.31
N VAL A 137 -4.53 -10.20 7.04
CA VAL A 137 -5.93 -10.63 6.93
C VAL A 137 -6.21 -11.60 8.04
N ASP A 138 -7.12 -11.24 8.94
CA ASP A 138 -7.59 -12.12 10.00
C ASP A 138 -9.00 -12.61 9.69
N ARG A 139 -9.16 -13.93 9.64
CA ARG A 139 -10.47 -14.58 9.66
C ARG A 139 -10.78 -14.86 11.12
N ARG A 140 -11.89 -14.31 11.63
CA ARG A 140 -12.44 -14.82 12.89
C ARG A 140 -12.91 -16.26 12.62
N SER A 141 -12.29 -17.21 13.31
CA SER A 141 -12.91 -18.52 13.54
C SER A 141 -14.22 -18.25 14.29
N VAL A 142 -15.33 -18.70 13.72
CA VAL A 142 -16.63 -18.73 14.40
C VAL A 142 -16.63 -19.90 15.36
#